data_AF-Q5DCR1-F1
#
_entry.id   AF-Q5DCR1-F1
#
_cell.length_a   1.000
_cell.length_b   1.000
_cell.length_c   1.000
_cell.angle_alpha   90.00
_cell.angle_beta   90.00
_cell.angle_gamma   90.00
#
_symmetry.space_group_name_H-M   'P 1'
#
loop_
_entity.id
_entity.type
_entity.pdbx_description
1 polymer ?
#
loop_
_entity_poly.entity_id
_entity_poly.type
_entity_poly.pdbx_seq_one_letter_code
_entity_poly.pdbx_strand_id
1 'polypeptide(L)'
;MPYTVHYIAMAVNAPGYDSEDYAREKGGAYSGGVIAKPEAFVFYSYRDPNPRKTLLSFENAVRWAISTEFQEQDIKESKLAVFQELDYPVSAGSLGLTHFLNGINDDLRQSHRNQVFSVDASRLKDIAEKIVQKLSSPSDFHNVGCVVLGPETNLDWTNDTSDDDSKFTWERVTMIK
;
A
#
# COMPACT_ATOMS: atom_id res chain seq x y z
N MET A 1 -23.42 -4.24 7.21
CA MET A 1 -23.13 -2.88 6.73
C MET A 1 -21.62 -2.74 6.74
N PRO A 2 -20.92 -2.47 5.62
CA PRO A 2 -19.47 -2.36 5.67
C PRO A 2 -19.10 -1.01 6.27
N TYR A 3 -18.18 -1.02 7.22
CA TYR A 3 -17.81 0.08 8.09
C TYR A 3 -16.80 1.02 7.39
N THR A 4 -16.92 2.33 7.61
CA THR A 4 -15.95 3.34 7.18
C THR A 4 -15.19 3.83 8.41
N VAL A 5 -13.88 3.53 8.47
CA VAL A 5 -12.95 4.13 9.45
C VAL A 5 -12.20 5.28 8.78
N HIS A 6 -12.11 6.42 9.45
CA HIS A 6 -11.26 7.55 9.05
C HIS A 6 -9.84 7.36 9.59
N TYR A 7 -8.82 7.51 8.74
CA TYR A 7 -7.43 7.18 9.04
C TYR A 7 -6.54 8.42 9.08
N ILE A 8 -5.57 8.43 10.01
CA ILE A 8 -4.37 9.27 9.98
C ILE A 8 -3.24 8.37 9.48
N ALA A 9 -2.58 8.75 8.38
CA ALA A 9 -1.49 7.97 7.79
C ALA A 9 -0.14 8.61 8.16
N MET A 10 0.73 7.82 8.79
CA MET A 10 2.15 8.13 8.96
C MET A 10 2.93 7.15 8.09
N ALA A 11 3.71 7.67 7.14
CA ALA A 11 4.54 6.87 6.25
C ALA A 11 5.73 6.32 7.05
N VAL A 12 5.74 5.00 7.32
CA VAL A 12 6.93 4.30 7.79
C VAL A 12 7.67 3.78 6.56
N ASN A 13 8.98 4.05 6.48
CA ASN A 13 9.83 3.47 5.45
C ASN A 13 9.78 1.94 5.57
N ALA A 14 9.40 1.25 4.49
CA ALA A 14 9.53 -0.19 4.42
C ALA A 14 11.03 -0.53 4.45
N PRO A 15 11.53 -1.32 5.42
CA PRO A 15 12.94 -1.70 5.41
C PRO A 15 13.17 -2.67 4.24
N GLY A 16 14.01 -2.25 3.29
CA GLY A 16 14.68 -3.14 2.34
C GLY A 16 14.32 -3.00 0.86
N TYR A 17 13.24 -2.30 0.47
CA TYR A 17 12.98 -2.05 -0.96
C TYR A 17 13.73 -0.80 -1.45
N ASP A 18 15.04 -0.91 -1.54
CA ASP A 18 15.94 0.12 -2.08
C ASP A 18 16.09 -0.04 -3.60
N SER A 19 14.97 0.00 -4.35
CA SER A 19 15.07 0.12 -5.80
C SER A 19 15.65 1.50 -6.15
N GLU A 20 16.50 1.58 -7.17
CA GLU A 20 17.07 2.85 -7.64
C GLU A 20 16.02 3.91 -8.02
N ASP A 21 14.75 3.53 -8.19
CA ASP A 21 13.63 4.38 -8.56
C ASP A 21 12.66 4.71 -7.40
N TYR A 22 12.99 4.35 -6.14
CA TYR A 22 12.05 4.55 -5.02
C TYR A 22 11.63 6.02 -4.90
N ALA A 23 10.30 6.23 -4.88
CA ALA A 23 9.64 7.51 -5.17
C ALA A 23 10.21 8.70 -4.37
N ARG A 24 10.71 8.48 -3.15
CA ARG A 24 11.20 9.54 -2.26
C ARG A 24 12.66 9.93 -2.48
N GLU A 25 13.59 8.97 -2.60
CA GLU A 25 15.03 9.28 -2.56
C GLU A 25 15.63 9.61 -3.92
N LYS A 26 15.07 9.06 -5.01
CA LYS A 26 15.51 9.34 -6.38
C LYS A 26 14.36 9.75 -7.33
N GLY A 27 13.10 9.43 -7.01
CA GLY A 27 11.93 9.78 -7.82
C GLY A 27 11.39 11.22 -7.64
N GLY A 28 11.79 11.92 -6.57
CA GLY A 28 11.40 13.31 -6.30
C GLY A 28 10.01 13.50 -5.68
N ALA A 29 9.31 12.43 -5.30
CA ALA A 29 8.04 12.51 -4.57
C ALA A 29 8.28 12.93 -3.12
N TYR A 30 7.34 13.69 -2.56
CA TYR A 30 7.42 14.09 -1.16
C TYR A 30 7.26 12.89 -0.20
N SER A 31 6.32 12.00 -0.52
CA SER A 31 6.11 10.75 0.19
C SER A 31 5.54 9.67 -0.71
N GLY A 32 5.83 8.43 -0.35
CA GLY A 32 5.24 7.24 -0.94
C GLY A 32 5.22 6.13 0.10
N GLY A 33 4.32 5.17 -0.07
CA GLY A 33 4.18 4.09 0.88
C GLY A 33 3.03 3.16 0.56
N VAL A 34 2.71 2.34 1.54
CA VAL A 34 1.69 1.30 1.44
C VAL A 34 0.80 1.36 2.67
N ILE A 35 -0.50 1.20 2.46
CA ILE A 35 -1.49 1.09 3.53
C ILE A 35 -2.20 -0.25 3.38
N ALA A 36 -2.14 -1.07 4.43
CA ALA A 36 -2.95 -2.27 4.53
C ALA A 36 -4.21 -1.97 5.36
N LYS A 37 -5.37 -2.20 4.76
CA LYS A 37 -6.69 -2.15 5.40
C LYS A 37 -7.34 -3.53 5.31
N PRO A 38 -8.34 -3.84 6.16
CA PRO A 38 -9.03 -5.12 6.09
C PRO A 38 -9.61 -5.43 4.70
N GLU A 39 -10.04 -4.40 3.97
CA GLU A 39 -10.67 -4.54 2.65
C GLU A 39 -9.71 -4.32 1.48
N ALA A 40 -8.57 -3.64 1.69
CA ALA A 40 -7.73 -3.17 0.59
C ALA A 40 -6.26 -3.04 0.98
N PHE A 41 -5.38 -3.29 0.01
CA PHE A 41 -3.94 -3.02 0.09
C PHE A 41 -3.61 -1.94 -0.93
N VAL A 42 -3.20 -0.76 -0.46
CA VAL A 42 -3.14 0.46 -1.27
C VAL A 42 -1.73 1.00 -1.29
N PHE A 43 -1.12 1.02 -2.48
CA PHE A 43 0.07 1.81 -2.75
C PHE A 43 -0.30 3.26 -3.04
N TYR A 44 0.51 4.20 -2.56
CA TYR A 44 0.27 5.61 -2.82
C TYR A 44 1.57 6.39 -2.94
N SER A 45 1.52 7.48 -3.71
CA SER A 45 2.51 8.55 -3.69
C SER A 45 1.82 9.90 -3.58
N TYR A 46 2.52 10.88 -3.02
CA TYR A 46 1.99 12.22 -2.78
C TYR A 46 2.99 13.29 -3.23
N ARG A 47 2.48 14.27 -3.99
CA ARG A 47 3.27 15.31 -4.67
C ARG A 47 4.40 14.68 -5.48
N ASP A 48 4.02 13.71 -6.30
CA ASP A 48 4.91 12.91 -7.12
C ASP A 48 5.05 13.52 -8.52
N PRO A 49 6.27 13.90 -8.96
CA PRO A 49 6.49 14.40 -10.30
C PRO A 49 6.45 13.30 -11.39
N ASN A 50 6.66 12.01 -11.03
CA ASN A 50 6.81 10.89 -11.97
C ASN A 50 5.87 9.70 -11.66
N PRO A 51 4.54 9.88 -11.71
CA PRO A 51 3.57 8.86 -11.31
C PRO A 51 3.64 7.54 -12.10
N ARG A 52 3.95 7.53 -13.39
CA ARG A 52 4.08 6.29 -14.20
C ARG A 52 5.26 5.45 -13.74
N LYS A 53 6.40 6.08 -13.46
CA LYS A 53 7.57 5.39 -12.88
C LYS A 53 7.26 4.84 -11.49
N THR A 54 6.50 5.60 -10.69
CA THR A 54 6.07 5.16 -9.37
C THR A 54 5.13 3.95 -9.44
N LEU A 55 4.19 3.90 -10.40
CA LEU A 55 3.34 2.73 -10.61
C LEU A 55 4.16 1.49 -10.97
N LEU A 56 5.13 1.61 -11.86
CA LEU A 56 6.06 0.52 -12.18
C LEU A 56 6.85 0.08 -10.95
N SER A 57 7.28 1.04 -10.12
CA SER A 57 7.99 0.76 -8.87
C SER A 57 7.13 -0.02 -7.88
N PHE A 58 5.81 0.25 -7.81
CA PHE A 58 4.89 -0.53 -6.98
C PHE A 58 4.76 -1.98 -7.45
N GLU A 59 4.62 -2.20 -8.76
CA GLU A 59 4.59 -3.57 -9.31
C GLU A 59 5.90 -4.33 -9.01
N ASN A 60 7.03 -3.65 -9.21
CA ASN A 60 8.35 -4.21 -8.94
C ASN A 60 8.56 -4.51 -7.45
N ALA A 61 8.02 -3.69 -6.55
CA ALA A 61 8.09 -3.94 -5.10
C ALA A 61 7.40 -5.26 -4.71
N VAL A 62 6.23 -5.55 -5.29
CA VAL A 62 5.55 -6.82 -5.03
C VAL A 62 6.35 -8.00 -5.59
N ARG A 63 6.93 -7.87 -6.79
CA ARG A 63 7.77 -8.92 -7.40
C ARG A 63 9.04 -9.16 -6.58
N TRP A 64 9.68 -8.10 -6.11
CA TRP A 64 10.85 -8.18 -5.24
C TRP A 64 10.52 -8.94 -3.95
N ALA A 65 9.35 -8.71 -3.35
CA ALA A 65 8.94 -9.40 -2.13
C ALA A 65 8.80 -10.93 -2.30
N ILE A 66 8.57 -11.42 -3.53
CA ILE A 66 8.54 -12.86 -3.83
C ILE A 66 9.96 -13.45 -3.84
N SER A 67 10.88 -12.79 -4.54
CA SER A 67 12.24 -13.32 -4.75
C SER A 67 13.19 -13.06 -3.59
N THR A 68 12.87 -12.10 -2.71
CA THR A 68 13.77 -11.66 -1.64
C THR A 68 13.87 -12.68 -0.51
N GLU A 69 15.04 -12.82 0.08
CA GLU A 69 15.23 -13.51 1.36
C GLU A 69 15.18 -12.50 2.51
N PHE A 70 14.02 -12.43 3.17
CA PHE A 70 13.84 -11.57 4.34
C PHE A 70 14.68 -12.07 5.50
N GLN A 71 15.56 -11.20 6.03
CA GLN A 71 16.31 -11.53 7.23
C GLN A 71 15.38 -11.45 8.45
N GLU A 72 15.65 -12.28 9.47
CA GLU A 72 14.86 -12.27 10.71
C GLU A 72 14.84 -10.90 11.37
N GLN A 73 15.94 -10.15 11.27
CA GLN A 73 16.06 -8.80 11.80
C GLN A 73 15.11 -7.82 11.08
N ASP A 74 15.01 -7.87 9.76
CA ASP A 74 14.12 -7.00 8.98
C ASP A 74 12.64 -7.26 9.34
N ILE A 75 12.29 -8.54 9.51
CA ILE A 75 10.94 -8.94 9.94
C ILE A 75 10.67 -8.44 11.36
N LYS A 76 11.66 -8.55 12.25
CA LYS A 76 11.53 -8.07 13.63
C LYS A 76 11.35 -6.56 13.70
N GLU A 77 12.11 -5.79 12.93
CA GLU A 77 11.99 -4.34 12.83
C GLU A 77 10.65 -3.92 12.23
N SER A 78 10.21 -4.63 11.19
CA SER A 78 8.88 -4.43 10.59
C SER A 78 7.76 -4.69 11.60
N LYS A 79 7.85 -5.76 12.40
CA LYS A 79 6.91 -6.03 13.49
C LYS A 79 6.90 -4.92 14.52
N LEU A 80 8.08 -4.41 14.92
CA LEU A 80 8.17 -3.30 15.88
C LEU A 80 7.47 -2.05 15.35
N ALA A 81 7.65 -1.70 14.08
CA ALA A 81 6.94 -0.59 13.46
C ALA A 81 5.41 -0.78 13.49
N VAL A 82 4.92 -1.98 13.18
CA VAL A 82 3.47 -2.29 13.26
C VAL A 82 2.96 -2.19 14.70
N PHE A 83 3.72 -2.71 15.69
CA PHE A 83 3.33 -2.61 17.09
C PHE A 83 3.35 -1.17 17.63
N GLN A 84 4.25 -0.31 17.14
CA GLN A 84 4.25 1.12 17.50
C GLN A 84 2.93 1.81 17.11
N GLU A 85 2.33 1.43 15.97
CA GLU A 85 1.03 1.94 15.55
C GLU A 85 -0.11 1.31 16.38
N LEU A 86 -0.09 -0.01 16.57
CA LEU A 86 -1.14 -0.73 17.31
C LEU A 86 -1.22 -0.34 18.79
N ASP A 87 -0.08 0.00 19.40
CA ASP A 87 0.05 0.34 20.83
C ASP A 87 0.17 1.85 21.08
N TYR A 88 -0.12 2.68 20.08
CA TYR A 88 -0.09 4.12 20.24
C TYR A 88 -1.04 4.57 21.37
N PRO A 89 -0.62 5.49 22.27
CA PRO A 89 -1.43 5.91 23.40
C PRO A 89 -2.77 6.52 22.96
N VAL A 90 -3.85 6.01 23.54
CA VAL A 90 -5.21 6.52 23.31
C VAL A 90 -5.56 7.55 24.37
N SER A 91 -6.08 8.70 23.95
CA SER A 91 -6.52 9.75 24.87
C SER A 91 -7.74 9.30 25.68
N ALA A 92 -7.94 9.90 26.86
CA ALA A 92 -9.08 9.57 27.72
C ALA A 92 -10.44 9.72 27.02
N GLY A 93 -10.60 10.73 26.15
CA GLY A 93 -11.84 10.97 25.40
C GLY A 93 -12.10 9.99 24.26
N SER A 94 -11.06 9.29 23.78
CA SER A 94 -11.17 8.29 22.71
C SER A 94 -11.18 6.85 23.24
N LEU A 95 -11.06 6.68 24.56
CA LEU A 95 -11.05 5.36 25.19
C LEU A 95 -12.38 4.62 24.93
N GLY A 96 -12.29 3.38 24.46
CA GLY A 96 -13.47 2.57 24.13
C GLY A 96 -14.16 2.92 22.81
N LEU A 97 -13.74 3.99 22.11
CA LEU A 97 -14.36 4.40 20.85
C LEU A 97 -14.24 3.32 19.76
N THR A 98 -13.11 2.60 19.72
CA THR A 98 -12.90 1.48 18.80
C THR A 98 -13.91 0.35 19.00
N HIS A 99 -14.23 0.02 20.25
CA HIS A 99 -15.25 -0.97 20.56
C HIS A 99 -16.66 -0.43 20.24
N PHE A 100 -16.93 0.81 20.60
CA PHE A 100 -18.24 1.43 20.38
C PHE A 100 -18.61 1.58 18.90
N LEU A 101 -17.70 2.09 18.08
CA LEU A 101 -17.96 2.36 16.66
C LEU A 101 -17.87 1.10 15.79
N ASN A 102 -16.90 0.22 16.07
CA ASN A 102 -16.56 -0.89 15.17
C ASN A 102 -16.84 -2.27 15.76
N GLY A 103 -17.30 -2.35 17.02
CA GLY A 103 -17.54 -3.63 17.71
C GLY A 103 -16.25 -4.39 18.09
N ILE A 104 -15.08 -3.79 17.91
CA ILE A 104 -13.79 -4.44 18.15
C ILE A 104 -13.49 -4.40 19.65
N ASN A 105 -13.70 -5.54 20.32
CA ASN A 105 -13.37 -5.72 21.74
C ASN A 105 -11.88 -6.08 21.95
N ASP A 106 -11.45 -6.14 23.21
CA ASP A 106 -10.05 -6.42 23.54
C ASP A 106 -9.59 -7.82 23.14
N ASP A 107 -10.50 -8.82 23.13
CA ASP A 107 -10.18 -10.17 22.65
C ASP A 107 -9.82 -10.18 21.15
N LEU A 108 -10.58 -9.45 20.33
CA LEU A 108 -10.29 -9.29 18.90
C LEU A 108 -8.98 -8.54 18.69
N ARG A 109 -8.71 -7.51 19.50
CA ARG A 109 -7.43 -6.79 19.47
C ARG A 109 -6.27 -7.71 19.80
N GLN A 110 -6.39 -8.52 20.86
CA GLN A 110 -5.34 -9.45 21.26
C GLN A 110 -5.13 -10.58 20.24
N SER A 111 -6.21 -11.09 19.64
CA SER A 111 -6.14 -12.06 18.54
C SER A 111 -5.34 -11.50 17.36
N HIS A 112 -5.65 -10.26 16.94
CA HIS A 112 -4.91 -9.60 15.86
C HIS A 112 -3.42 -9.41 16.20
N ARG A 113 -3.10 -9.00 17.44
CA ARG A 113 -1.70 -8.90 17.91
C ARG A 113 -0.97 -10.23 17.79
N ASN A 114 -1.60 -11.33 18.19
CA ASN A 114 -1.00 -12.67 18.10
C ASN A 114 -0.75 -13.08 16.65
N GLN A 115 -1.66 -12.73 15.74
CA GLN A 115 -1.49 -12.97 14.30
C GLN A 115 -0.28 -12.20 13.75
N VAL A 116 -0.18 -10.89 14.04
CA VAL A 116 1.00 -10.07 13.66
C VAL A 116 2.29 -10.64 14.24
N PHE A 117 2.25 -11.08 15.50
CA PHE A 117 3.42 -11.67 16.16
C PHE A 117 3.89 -12.97 15.48
N SER A 118 2.96 -13.78 14.97
CA SER A 118 3.22 -15.05 14.28
C SER A 118 3.73 -14.92 12.84
N VAL A 119 3.73 -13.73 12.24
CA VAL A 119 4.18 -13.54 10.84
C VAL A 119 5.63 -13.96 10.67
N ASP A 120 5.92 -14.73 9.63
CA ASP A 120 7.27 -15.16 9.25
C ASP A 120 7.56 -14.86 7.77
N ALA A 121 8.79 -15.15 7.34
CA ALA A 121 9.24 -14.91 5.97
C ALA A 121 8.40 -15.66 4.93
N SER A 122 8.04 -16.92 5.20
CA SER A 122 7.20 -17.72 4.31
C SER A 122 5.84 -17.06 4.09
N ARG A 123 5.22 -16.55 5.17
CA ARG A 123 3.91 -15.92 5.06
C ARG A 123 3.96 -14.63 4.24
N LEU A 124 5.04 -13.86 4.32
CA LEU A 124 5.23 -12.67 3.49
C LEU A 124 5.33 -13.03 2.01
N LYS A 125 6.09 -14.07 1.66
CA LYS A 125 6.20 -14.57 0.28
C LYS A 125 4.86 -15.09 -0.25
N ASP A 126 4.16 -15.90 0.54
CA ASP A 126 2.84 -16.43 0.18
C ASP A 126 1.84 -15.31 -0.17
N ILE A 127 1.84 -14.22 0.59
CA ILE A 127 0.96 -13.08 0.34
C ILE A 127 1.41 -12.29 -0.89
N ALA A 128 2.71 -12.06 -1.08
CA ALA A 128 3.24 -11.40 -2.27
C ALA A 128 2.88 -12.15 -3.56
N GLU A 129 3.01 -13.49 -3.56
CA GLU A 129 2.59 -14.34 -4.68
C GLU A 129 1.10 -14.22 -4.97
N LYS A 130 0.25 -14.25 -3.93
CA LYS A 130 -1.20 -14.07 -4.09
C LYS A 130 -1.56 -12.71 -4.68
N ILE A 131 -0.84 -11.65 -4.31
CA ILE A 131 -1.04 -10.32 -4.88
C ILE A 131 -0.69 -10.35 -6.38
N VAL A 132 0.46 -10.92 -6.77
CA VAL A 132 0.86 -11.00 -8.19
C VAL A 132 -0.11 -11.87 -9.02
N GLN A 133 -0.61 -12.97 -8.46
CA GLN A 133 -1.60 -13.82 -9.12
C GLN A 133 -2.91 -13.05 -9.39
N LYS A 134 -3.39 -12.27 -8.42
CA LYS A 134 -4.56 -11.39 -8.60
C LYS A 134 -4.30 -10.29 -9.64
N LEU A 135 -3.11 -9.71 -9.66
CA LEU A 135 -2.72 -8.71 -10.67
C LEU A 135 -2.61 -9.29 -12.09
N SER A 136 -2.33 -10.59 -12.22
CA SER A 136 -2.09 -11.23 -13.53
C SER A 136 -3.33 -11.91 -14.12
N SER A 137 -4.40 -12.09 -13.33
CA SER A 137 -5.60 -12.82 -13.74
C SER A 137 -6.54 -11.91 -14.54
N PRO A 138 -6.76 -12.18 -15.85
CA PRO A 138 -7.56 -11.29 -16.72
C PRO A 138 -9.05 -11.22 -16.36
N SER A 139 -9.53 -12.10 -15.48
CA SER A 139 -10.90 -12.11 -14.97
C SER A 139 -11.09 -11.32 -13.67
N ASP A 140 -10.01 -10.86 -13.03
CA ASP A 140 -10.03 -10.21 -11.72
C ASP A 140 -9.83 -8.68 -11.79
N PHE A 141 -9.93 -8.07 -12.98
CA PHE A 141 -9.84 -6.61 -13.15
C PHE A 141 -10.84 -5.82 -12.27
N HIS A 142 -11.87 -6.48 -11.74
CA HIS A 142 -12.80 -5.88 -10.78
C HIS A 142 -12.18 -5.55 -9.41
N ASN A 143 -11.03 -6.15 -9.07
CA ASN A 143 -10.44 -6.11 -7.73
C ASN A 143 -9.15 -5.28 -7.65
N VAL A 144 -8.69 -4.72 -8.77
CA VAL A 144 -7.48 -3.88 -8.85
C VAL A 144 -7.84 -2.58 -9.54
N GLY A 145 -7.57 -1.46 -8.88
CA GLY A 145 -7.79 -0.13 -9.42
C GLY A 145 -6.49 0.68 -9.39
N CYS A 146 -6.29 1.48 -10.43
CA CYS A 146 -5.20 2.45 -10.49
C CYS A 146 -5.80 3.83 -10.79
N VAL A 147 -5.46 4.82 -9.97
CA VAL A 147 -5.94 6.20 -10.12
C VAL A 147 -4.77 7.13 -9.95
N VAL A 148 -4.62 8.07 -10.88
CA VAL A 148 -3.59 9.11 -10.85
C VAL A 148 -4.28 10.47 -10.94
N LEU A 149 -3.93 11.37 -10.04
CA LEU A 149 -4.44 12.74 -10.01
C LEU A 149 -3.27 13.70 -10.25
N GLY A 150 -3.38 14.50 -11.31
CA GLY A 150 -2.31 15.44 -11.69
C GLY A 150 -2.75 16.43 -12.77
N PRO A 151 -1.82 17.29 -13.24
CA PRO A 151 -2.10 18.28 -14.27
C PRO A 151 -2.47 17.61 -15.60
N GLU A 152 -3.31 18.24 -16.41
CA GLU A 152 -3.74 17.66 -17.70
C GLU A 152 -2.56 17.23 -18.59
N THR A 153 -1.49 18.01 -18.57
CA THR A 153 -0.22 17.70 -19.23
C THR A 153 0.87 17.44 -18.21
N ASN A 154 1.58 16.32 -18.35
CA ASN A 154 2.78 16.00 -17.59
C ASN A 154 3.84 15.44 -18.55
N LEU A 155 5.12 15.67 -18.27
CA LEU A 155 6.22 15.08 -19.03
C LEU A 155 6.19 13.54 -18.96
N ASP A 156 5.66 13.00 -17.87
CA ASP A 156 5.59 11.56 -17.58
C ASP A 156 4.42 10.85 -18.29
N TRP A 157 3.41 11.60 -18.74
CA TRP A 157 2.40 11.15 -19.69
C TRP A 157 2.31 12.13 -20.85
N THR A 158 3.21 12.02 -21.83
CA THR A 158 3.00 12.70 -23.10
C THR A 158 1.74 12.17 -23.77
N ASN A 159 1.13 12.98 -24.64
CA ASN A 159 -0.07 12.66 -25.42
C ASN A 159 0.14 11.43 -26.33
N ASP A 160 0.22 10.24 -25.75
CA ASP A 160 0.26 8.97 -26.46
C ASP A 160 -1.16 8.68 -26.96
N THR A 161 -1.41 9.13 -28.18
CA THR A 161 -2.41 8.55 -29.09
C THR A 161 -1.90 7.26 -29.74
N SER A 162 -0.75 6.73 -29.30
CA SER A 162 -0.23 5.42 -29.68
C SER A 162 -0.47 4.43 -28.55
N ASP A 163 -1.55 3.67 -28.69
CA ASP A 163 -1.81 2.42 -28.00
C ASP A 163 -0.60 1.46 -28.15
N ASP A 164 0.34 1.44 -27.21
CA ASP A 164 1.33 0.34 -27.13
C ASP A 164 1.68 -0.13 -25.71
N ASP A 165 0.86 0.23 -24.70
CA ASP A 165 0.79 -0.52 -23.44
C ASP A 165 -0.52 -1.29 -23.40
N SER A 166 -0.54 -2.44 -24.09
CA SER A 166 -1.67 -3.37 -24.27
C SER A 166 -2.30 -3.93 -22.98
N LYS A 167 -1.98 -3.38 -21.80
CA LYS A 167 -2.36 -3.93 -20.49
C LYS A 167 -3.35 -3.07 -19.71
N PHE A 168 -3.43 -1.77 -19.97
CA PHE A 168 -4.32 -0.86 -19.22
C PHE A 168 -4.95 0.20 -20.12
N THR A 169 -6.28 0.22 -20.18
CA THR A 169 -7.04 1.28 -20.83
C THR A 169 -7.22 2.43 -19.83
N TRP A 170 -6.55 3.56 -20.05
CA TRP A 170 -6.67 4.73 -19.18
C TRP A 170 -7.90 5.55 -19.56
N GLU A 171 -8.83 5.72 -18.62
CA GLU A 171 -9.94 6.68 -18.77
C GLU A 171 -9.50 8.04 -18.20
N ARG A 172 -9.49 9.06 -19.05
CA ARG A 172 -9.19 10.44 -18.63
C ARG A 172 -10.49 11.14 -18.25
N VAL A 173 -10.61 11.48 -16.97
CA VAL A 173 -11.74 12.27 -16.45
C VAL A 173 -11.28 13.69 -16.16
N THR A 174 -11.79 14.66 -16.92
CA THR A 174 -11.52 16.09 -16.70
C THR A 174 -12.63 16.68 -15.84
N MET A 175 -12.28 17.27 -14.70
CA MET A 175 -13.22 18.04 -13.87
C MET A 175 -13.63 19.30 -14.64
N ILE A 176 -14.91 19.39 -15.04
CA ILE A 176 -15.49 20.59 -15.64
C ILE A 176 -15.51 21.70 -14.58
N LYS A 177 -15.03 22.90 -14.93
CA LYS A 177 -15.03 24.08 -14.06
C LYS A 177 -16.42 24.68 -13.91
#